data_AF-L7C7U4-F1
#
_entry.id   AF-L7C7U4-F1
#
_cell.length_a   1.000
_cell.length_b   1.000
_cell.length_c   1.000
_cell.angle_alpha   90.00
_cell.angle_beta   90.00
_cell.angle_gamma   90.00
#
_symmetry.space_group_name_H-M   'P 1'
#
loop_
_entity.id
_entity.type
_entity.pdbx_description
1 polymer ?
#
loop_
_entity_poly.entity_id
_entity_poly.type
_entity_poly.pdbx_seq_one_letter_code
_entity_poly.pdbx_strand_id
1 'polypeptide(L)'
;MKYERWRDELFDFPPGSDPVMHERSESFCDVSAEIAFDYVDQMLVDPEVHVLFTKDQLGKGINTVYSNCCSNLPFLYTSDCSEDRRIVGIRNLSHLYQNFFNRHCTGRVTDIGNSRDDGPMGFICYMFWDVFVLYPGNATSGMVEAAIDVMRLVLQTNHDNSLVSAIHGLGHWAPTVPEAVSVLKHWCQKPTTQNQSVVQYARAATSGMIQ
;
A
#
# COMPACT_ATOMS: atom_id res chain seq x y z
N MET A 1 18.06 -14.90 8.24
CA MET A 1 17.07 -15.02 9.34
C MET A 1 15.86 -15.82 8.86
N LYS A 2 15.14 -16.58 9.72
CA LYS A 2 13.88 -17.25 9.36
C LYS A 2 12.71 -16.27 9.31
N TYR A 3 11.66 -16.59 8.55
CA TYR A 3 10.49 -15.72 8.36
C TYR A 3 9.85 -15.28 9.69
N GLU A 4 9.59 -16.19 10.62
CA GLU A 4 8.84 -15.87 11.85
C GLU A 4 9.59 -14.83 12.68
N ARG A 5 10.91 -14.99 12.81
CA ARG A 5 11.76 -14.02 13.51
C ARG A 5 11.82 -12.68 12.78
N TRP A 6 11.84 -12.70 11.44
CA TRP A 6 11.85 -11.50 10.62
C TRP A 6 10.52 -10.74 10.71
N ARG A 7 9.40 -11.46 10.67
CA ARG A 7 8.03 -10.94 10.86
C ARG A 7 7.87 -10.33 12.25
N ASP A 8 8.31 -11.05 13.28
CA ASP A 8 8.21 -10.56 14.66
C ASP A 8 9.03 -9.28 14.81
N GLU A 9 10.26 -9.23 14.30
CA GLU A 9 11.05 -7.99 14.31
C GLU A 9 10.38 -6.88 13.47
N LEU A 10 9.82 -7.19 12.30
CA LEU A 10 9.13 -6.23 11.44
C LEU A 10 7.98 -5.52 12.17
N PHE A 11 7.16 -6.26 12.92
CA PHE A 11 5.92 -5.75 13.51
C PHE A 11 6.00 -5.43 15.01
N ASP A 12 6.94 -5.99 15.78
CA ASP A 12 7.02 -5.83 17.24
C ASP A 12 7.60 -4.47 17.66
N PHE A 13 6.87 -3.42 17.30
CA PHE A 13 7.16 -2.06 17.68
C PHE A 13 6.72 -1.78 19.12
N PRO A 14 7.57 -1.13 19.94
CA PRO A 14 7.14 -0.61 21.23
C PRO A 14 5.99 0.40 21.07
N PRO A 15 5.05 0.48 22.02
CA PRO A 15 3.99 1.49 22.00
C PRO A 15 4.57 2.91 21.91
N GLY A 16 4.00 3.74 21.03
CA GLY A 16 4.44 5.13 20.83
C GLY A 16 5.77 5.31 20.09
N SER A 17 6.43 4.24 19.65
CA SER A 17 7.63 4.34 18.80
C SER A 17 7.31 4.87 17.40
N ASP A 18 8.29 5.53 16.79
CA ASP A 18 8.28 5.98 15.40
C ASP A 18 9.04 4.96 14.54
N PRO A 19 8.43 4.38 13.48
CA PRO A 19 9.11 3.43 12.60
C PRO A 19 10.36 3.99 11.92
N VAL A 20 10.44 5.31 11.69
CA VAL A 20 11.62 5.95 11.07
C VAL A 20 12.82 5.93 12.02
N MET A 21 12.57 5.99 13.32
CA MET A 21 13.62 6.08 14.35
C MET A 21 13.99 4.70 14.92
N HIS A 22 13.41 3.63 14.40
CA HIS A 22 13.58 2.30 14.95
C HIS A 22 14.74 1.56 14.27
N GLU A 23 15.82 1.37 15.04
CA GLU A 23 16.97 0.60 14.58
C GLU A 23 16.62 -0.89 14.45
N ARG A 24 16.92 -1.45 13.28
CA ARG A 24 16.74 -2.88 12.99
C ARG A 24 18.02 -3.64 13.29
N SER A 25 17.89 -4.92 13.64
CA SER A 25 19.05 -5.78 13.82
C SER A 25 19.78 -5.97 12.49
N GLU A 26 21.10 -6.14 12.56
CA GLU A 26 21.92 -6.50 11.40
C GLU A 26 21.36 -7.75 10.70
N SER A 27 20.90 -8.73 11.48
CA SER A 27 20.31 -9.96 10.95
C SER A 27 18.99 -9.78 10.18
N PHE A 28 18.24 -8.70 10.44
CA PHE A 28 17.06 -8.32 9.68
C PHE A 28 17.45 -7.70 8.34
N CYS A 29 18.46 -6.82 8.36
CA CYS A 29 18.98 -6.13 7.18
C CYS A 29 19.80 -7.05 6.25
N ASP A 30 20.46 -8.07 6.79
CA ASP A 30 21.33 -9.01 6.04
C ASP A 30 20.57 -10.06 5.23
N VAL A 31 19.23 -10.08 5.30
CA VAL A 31 18.42 -10.97 4.46
C VAL A 31 18.57 -10.54 3.00
N SER A 32 19.01 -11.45 2.13
CA SER A 32 19.14 -11.18 0.69
C SER A 32 17.81 -10.70 0.09
N ALA A 33 17.87 -9.82 -0.91
CA ALA A 33 16.70 -9.22 -1.55
C ALA A 33 15.60 -10.24 -1.93
N GLU A 34 15.97 -11.35 -2.58
CA GLU A 34 15.00 -12.40 -2.98
C GLU A 34 14.24 -12.99 -1.77
N ILE A 35 14.97 -13.35 -0.70
CA ILE A 35 14.35 -13.88 0.52
C ILE A 35 13.51 -12.80 1.23
N ALA A 36 13.98 -11.56 1.26
CA ALA A 36 13.22 -10.46 1.86
C ALA A 36 11.91 -10.21 1.10
N PHE A 37 11.93 -10.31 -0.23
CA PHE A 37 10.73 -10.19 -1.06
C PHE A 37 9.76 -11.36 -0.81
N ASP A 38 10.27 -12.58 -0.66
CA ASP A 38 9.46 -13.74 -0.29
C ASP A 38 8.82 -13.57 1.09
N TYR A 39 9.54 -12.97 2.05
CA TYR A 39 8.98 -12.65 3.37
C TYR A 39 7.93 -11.52 3.31
N VAL A 40 8.13 -10.53 2.44
CA VAL A 40 7.11 -9.49 2.16
C VAL A 40 5.84 -10.14 1.60
N ASP A 41 5.95 -11.04 0.64
CA ASP A 41 4.78 -11.75 0.10
C ASP A 41 4.12 -12.65 1.15
N GLN A 42 4.93 -13.36 1.94
CA GLN A 42 4.44 -14.25 3.00
C GLN A 42 3.67 -13.47 4.08
N MET A 43 4.16 -12.30 4.51
CA MET A 43 3.45 -11.51 5.53
C MET A 43 2.09 -10.98 5.05
N LEU A 44 1.90 -10.79 3.74
CA LEU A 44 0.64 -10.30 3.20
C LEU A 44 -0.48 -11.33 3.31
N VAL A 45 -0.14 -12.62 3.45
CA VAL A 45 -1.09 -13.74 3.51
C VAL A 45 -1.01 -14.53 4.81
N ASP A 46 -0.08 -14.21 5.70
CA ASP A 46 0.07 -14.85 7.01
C ASP A 46 -1.08 -14.43 7.95
N PRO A 47 -2.01 -15.33 8.31
CA PRO A 47 -3.12 -14.96 9.18
C PRO A 47 -2.67 -14.70 10.63
N GLU A 48 -1.51 -15.21 11.06
CA GLU A 48 -1.04 -15.08 12.44
C GLU A 48 -0.70 -13.64 12.80
N VAL A 49 -0.27 -12.81 11.83
CA VAL A 49 0.06 -11.39 12.08
C VAL A 49 -1.12 -10.64 12.71
N HIS A 50 -2.35 -11.01 12.35
CA HIS A 50 -3.56 -10.38 12.86
C HIS A 50 -3.95 -10.84 14.27
N VAL A 51 -3.35 -11.94 14.77
CA VAL A 51 -3.53 -12.44 16.13
C VAL A 51 -2.42 -11.91 17.04
N LEU A 52 -1.20 -11.81 16.50
CA LEU A 52 0.00 -11.48 17.26
C LEU A 52 0.18 -9.97 17.46
N PHE A 53 -0.18 -9.15 16.47
CA PHE A 53 0.13 -7.72 16.46
C PHE A 53 -1.11 -6.85 16.50
N THR A 54 -0.98 -5.72 17.18
CA THR A 54 -2.02 -4.69 17.25
C THR A 54 -2.15 -3.94 15.92
N LYS A 55 -3.29 -3.27 15.68
CA LYS A 55 -3.48 -2.43 14.48
C LYS A 55 -2.38 -1.36 14.31
N ASP A 56 -1.91 -0.77 15.42
CA ASP A 56 -0.81 0.20 15.42
C ASP A 56 0.50 -0.42 14.91
N GLN A 57 0.88 -1.57 15.47
CA GLN A 57 2.04 -2.36 15.05
C GLN A 57 1.96 -2.79 13.59
N LEU A 58 0.80 -3.30 13.15
CA LEU A 58 0.58 -3.67 11.75
C LEU A 58 0.78 -2.47 10.82
N GLY A 59 0.23 -1.31 11.17
CA GLY A 59 0.41 -0.08 10.39
C GLY A 59 1.88 0.31 10.28
N LYS A 60 2.63 0.29 11.38
CA LYS A 60 4.07 0.61 11.40
C LYS A 60 4.93 -0.40 10.63
N GLY A 61 4.61 -1.69 10.72
CA GLY A 61 5.28 -2.73 9.94
C GLY A 61 5.06 -2.54 8.43
N ILE A 62 3.83 -2.25 8.00
CA ILE A 62 3.55 -1.94 6.58
C ILE A 62 4.30 -0.68 6.13
N ASN A 63 4.35 0.38 6.96
CA ASN A 63 5.18 1.55 6.66
C ASN A 63 6.66 1.17 6.49
N THR A 64 7.18 0.27 7.33
CA THR A 64 8.56 -0.23 7.21
C THR A 64 8.82 -0.87 5.84
N VAL A 65 7.87 -1.67 5.35
CA VAL A 65 8.04 -2.38 4.06
C VAL A 65 7.97 -1.44 2.87
N TYR A 66 7.06 -0.46 2.88
CA TYR A 66 6.72 0.31 1.67
C TYR A 66 7.19 1.77 1.67
N SER A 67 7.66 2.31 2.80
CA SER A 67 8.23 3.66 2.88
C SER A 67 9.75 3.62 2.98
N ASN A 68 10.43 4.30 2.06
CA ASN A 68 11.90 4.42 2.05
C ASN A 68 12.44 5.27 3.20
N CYS A 69 11.57 6.00 3.91
CA CYS A 69 11.90 6.68 5.16
C CYS A 69 12.07 5.69 6.33
N CYS A 70 11.50 4.49 6.25
CA CYS A 70 11.48 3.53 7.35
C CYS A 70 12.45 2.35 7.13
N SER A 71 12.73 1.96 5.89
CA SER A 71 13.74 0.94 5.57
C SER A 71 14.14 0.96 4.09
N ASN A 72 15.06 0.07 3.69
CA ASN A 72 15.43 -0.17 2.30
C ASN A 72 14.54 -1.21 1.59
N LEU A 73 13.59 -1.86 2.28
CA LEU A 73 12.70 -2.86 1.69
C LEU A 73 11.88 -2.37 0.47
N PRO A 74 11.51 -1.08 0.34
CA PRO A 74 10.82 -0.63 -0.86
C PRO A 74 11.65 -0.82 -2.14
N PHE A 75 13.00 -0.81 -2.05
CA PHE A 75 13.89 -0.96 -3.21
C PHE A 75 13.86 -2.37 -3.84
N LEU A 76 13.27 -3.35 -3.14
CA LEU A 76 12.87 -4.64 -3.73
C LEU A 76 12.01 -4.45 -4.98
N TYR A 77 11.20 -3.37 -5.02
CA TYR A 77 10.31 -3.03 -6.14
C TYR A 77 10.96 -2.16 -7.22
N THR A 78 12.24 -1.79 -7.10
CA THR A 78 12.92 -0.92 -8.09
C THR A 78 14.16 -1.54 -8.69
N SER A 79 15.13 -1.94 -7.89
CA SER A 79 16.48 -2.28 -8.37
C SER A 79 16.94 -3.67 -7.95
N ASP A 80 16.42 -4.17 -6.83
CA ASP A 80 17.10 -5.26 -6.12
C ASP A 80 16.68 -6.65 -6.62
N CYS A 81 15.54 -6.73 -7.33
CA CYS A 81 14.99 -7.96 -7.89
C CYS A 81 14.65 -7.81 -9.37
N SER A 82 14.51 -8.95 -10.06
CA SER A 82 14.13 -8.99 -11.48
C SER A 82 12.79 -8.30 -11.74
N GLU A 83 12.58 -7.80 -12.97
CA GLU A 83 11.31 -7.16 -13.33
C GLU A 83 10.11 -8.10 -13.15
N ASP A 84 10.24 -9.36 -13.57
CA ASP A 84 9.19 -10.36 -13.39
C ASP A 84 8.82 -10.54 -11.92
N ARG A 85 9.82 -10.59 -11.03
CA ARG A 85 9.60 -10.71 -9.58
C ARG A 85 8.89 -9.48 -9.01
N ARG A 86 9.28 -8.28 -9.47
CA ARG A 86 8.66 -7.01 -9.08
C ARG A 86 7.21 -6.92 -9.53
N ILE A 87 6.90 -7.34 -10.76
CA ILE A 87 5.52 -7.40 -11.28
C ILE A 87 4.67 -8.36 -10.44
N VAL A 88 5.18 -9.54 -10.08
CA VAL A 88 4.48 -10.47 -9.18
C VAL A 88 4.23 -9.83 -7.81
N GLY A 89 5.25 -9.19 -7.22
CA GLY A 89 5.11 -8.50 -5.94
C GLY A 89 4.08 -7.36 -5.97
N ILE A 90 4.02 -6.60 -7.07
CA ILE A 90 3.00 -5.56 -7.25
C ILE A 90 1.61 -6.18 -7.29
N ARG A 91 1.40 -7.28 -8.03
CA ARG A 91 0.10 -7.98 -8.06
C ARG A 91 -0.32 -8.49 -6.68
N ASN A 92 0.64 -8.93 -5.86
CA ASN A 92 0.39 -9.37 -4.48
C ASN A 92 -0.08 -8.25 -3.55
N LEU A 93 0.06 -6.97 -3.92
CA LEU A 93 -0.52 -5.85 -3.16
C LEU A 93 -2.05 -5.94 -3.07
N SER A 94 -2.71 -6.72 -3.93
CA SER A 94 -4.13 -7.07 -3.74
C SER A 94 -4.40 -7.71 -2.35
N HIS A 95 -3.46 -8.49 -1.82
CA HIS A 95 -3.54 -9.06 -0.47
C HIS A 95 -3.35 -8.00 0.62
N LEU A 96 -2.52 -6.96 0.40
CA LEU A 96 -2.42 -5.83 1.33
C LEU A 96 -3.78 -5.16 1.52
N TYR A 97 -4.50 -4.90 0.42
CA TYR A 97 -5.84 -4.35 0.48
C TYR A 97 -6.83 -5.30 1.18
N GLN A 98 -6.84 -6.57 0.80
CA GLN A 98 -7.83 -7.54 1.30
C GLN A 98 -7.62 -7.90 2.77
N ASN A 99 -6.38 -8.20 3.17
CA ASN A 99 -6.07 -8.75 4.49
C ASN A 99 -5.77 -7.65 5.52
N PHE A 100 -5.32 -6.46 5.09
CA PHE A 100 -4.95 -5.37 6.00
C PHE A 100 -5.90 -4.17 5.90
N PHE A 101 -5.91 -3.46 4.77
CA PHE A 101 -6.65 -2.18 4.69
C PHE A 101 -8.16 -2.35 4.85
N ASN A 102 -8.78 -3.28 4.12
CA ASN A 102 -10.21 -3.58 4.25
C ASN A 102 -10.59 -4.09 5.65
N ARG A 103 -9.64 -4.66 6.38
CA ARG A 103 -9.86 -5.26 7.70
C ARG A 103 -9.72 -4.25 8.83
N HIS A 104 -8.74 -3.34 8.72
CA HIS A 104 -8.30 -2.51 9.85
C HIS A 104 -8.58 -1.02 9.68
N CYS A 105 -8.80 -0.53 8.45
CA CYS A 105 -9.13 0.87 8.17
C CYS A 105 -10.65 1.10 8.27
N THR A 106 -11.15 1.13 9.50
CA THR A 106 -12.58 1.22 9.81
C THR A 106 -13.13 2.66 9.97
N GLY A 107 -12.25 3.65 9.96
CA GLY A 107 -12.60 5.07 10.08
C GLY A 107 -13.50 5.55 8.94
N ARG A 108 -14.37 6.52 9.24
CA ARG A 108 -15.28 7.06 8.23
C ARG A 108 -14.52 8.03 7.33
N VAL A 109 -14.62 7.84 6.02
CA VAL A 109 -14.06 8.78 5.06
C VAL A 109 -14.98 9.99 4.93
N THR A 110 -14.62 11.10 5.58
CA THR A 110 -15.32 12.39 5.44
C THR A 110 -14.40 13.50 4.94
N ASP A 111 -13.14 13.48 5.37
CA ASP A 111 -12.11 14.48 5.05
C ASP A 111 -10.84 13.73 4.60
N ILE A 112 -10.69 13.59 3.28
CA ILE A 112 -9.60 12.83 2.65
C ILE A 112 -8.28 13.56 2.92
N GLY A 113 -7.22 12.80 3.24
CA GLY A 113 -5.89 13.34 3.57
C GLY A 113 -5.74 13.94 4.97
N ASN A 114 -6.83 14.23 5.68
CA ASN A 114 -6.77 14.87 7.01
C ASN A 114 -7.21 13.96 8.16
N SER A 115 -7.77 12.78 7.87
CA SER A 115 -8.21 11.84 8.89
C SER A 115 -7.02 11.31 9.72
N ARG A 116 -7.20 11.31 11.04
CA ARG A 116 -6.30 10.66 11.99
C ARG A 116 -6.87 9.35 12.53
N ASP A 117 -8.00 8.92 12.00
CA ASP A 117 -8.63 7.66 12.36
C ASP A 117 -7.70 6.51 11.95
N ASP A 118 -7.75 5.41 12.71
CA ASP A 118 -6.93 4.20 12.49
C ASP A 118 -5.41 4.35 12.60
N GLY A 119 -4.89 5.53 12.97
CA GLY A 119 -3.48 5.73 13.31
C GLY A 119 -2.53 5.39 12.15
N PRO A 120 -1.37 4.74 12.42
CA PRO A 120 -0.40 4.39 11.37
C PRO A 120 -0.97 3.53 10.23
N MET A 121 -1.97 2.70 10.52
CA MET A 121 -2.65 1.88 9.52
C MET A 121 -3.49 2.73 8.56
N GLY A 122 -4.24 3.71 9.09
CA GLY A 122 -4.98 4.66 8.28
C GLY A 122 -4.06 5.53 7.42
N PHE A 123 -2.95 6.00 8.02
CA PHE A 123 -1.94 6.79 7.31
C PHE A 123 -1.38 6.06 6.09
N ILE A 124 -0.87 4.84 6.26
CA ILE A 124 -0.27 4.09 5.14
C ILE A 124 -1.32 3.64 4.13
N CYS A 125 -2.57 3.37 4.54
CA CYS A 125 -3.64 3.10 3.59
C CYS A 125 -3.87 4.29 2.67
N TYR A 126 -3.91 5.51 3.21
CA TYR A 126 -4.09 6.73 2.41
C TYR A 126 -2.85 7.03 1.54
N MET A 127 -1.68 7.14 2.17
CA MET A 127 -0.41 7.58 1.56
C MET A 127 0.31 6.48 0.77
N PHE A 128 -0.28 5.29 0.62
CA PHE A 128 0.41 4.13 0.08
C PHE A 128 1.14 4.44 -1.23
N TRP A 129 0.45 5.07 -2.18
CA TRP A 129 0.99 5.36 -3.51
C TRP A 129 1.95 6.57 -3.54
N ASP A 130 1.93 7.43 -2.52
CA ASP A 130 2.91 8.52 -2.37
C ASP A 130 4.24 8.03 -1.83
N VAL A 131 4.21 7.08 -0.89
CA VAL A 131 5.43 6.54 -0.26
C VAL A 131 6.00 5.35 -1.02
N PHE A 132 5.16 4.63 -1.76
CA PHE A 132 5.58 3.48 -2.53
C PHE A 132 6.42 3.92 -3.72
N VAL A 133 7.68 3.46 -3.74
CA VAL A 133 8.77 3.92 -4.63
C VAL A 133 8.53 3.75 -6.14
N LEU A 134 7.39 3.21 -6.54
CA LEU A 134 7.05 2.95 -7.93
C LEU A 134 6.78 4.24 -8.72
N TYR A 135 6.28 5.29 -8.07
CA TYR A 135 6.02 6.59 -8.68
C TYR A 135 6.75 7.72 -7.93
N PRO A 136 7.31 8.75 -8.63
CA PRO A 136 7.48 8.87 -10.07
C PRO A 136 8.76 8.20 -10.61
N GLY A 137 8.72 7.71 -11.86
CA GLY A 137 9.93 7.47 -12.67
C GLY A 137 10.60 6.09 -12.58
N ASN A 138 10.24 5.23 -11.63
CA ASN A 138 10.87 3.91 -11.45
C ASN A 138 10.08 2.73 -12.05
N ALA A 139 8.88 2.97 -12.56
CA ALA A 139 8.00 1.93 -13.08
C ALA A 139 8.24 1.65 -14.58
N THR A 140 8.43 0.38 -14.93
CA THR A 140 8.30 -0.07 -16.33
C THR A 140 6.82 -0.16 -16.73
N SER A 141 6.52 -0.28 -18.02
CA SER A 141 5.14 -0.44 -18.49
C SER A 141 4.43 -1.64 -17.86
N GLY A 142 5.12 -2.78 -17.69
CA GLY A 142 4.54 -3.97 -17.06
C GLY A 142 4.24 -3.78 -15.57
N MET A 143 5.08 -3.00 -14.87
CA MET A 143 4.85 -2.66 -13.47
C MET A 143 3.68 -1.68 -13.30
N VAL A 144 3.55 -0.69 -14.20
CA VAL A 144 2.39 0.22 -14.25
C VAL A 144 1.12 -0.57 -14.51
N GLU A 145 1.09 -1.46 -15.51
CA GLU A 145 -0.06 -2.32 -15.82
C GLU A 145 -0.48 -3.14 -14.59
N ALA A 146 0.47 -3.80 -13.93
CA ALA A 146 0.22 -4.57 -12.72
C ALA A 146 -0.38 -3.73 -11.59
N ALA A 147 0.09 -2.50 -11.40
CA ALA A 147 -0.43 -1.61 -10.37
C ALA A 147 -1.83 -1.06 -10.70
N ILE A 148 -2.09 -0.74 -11.98
CA ILE A 148 -3.43 -0.37 -12.46
C ILE A 148 -4.41 -1.53 -12.21
N ASP A 149 -4.00 -2.78 -12.46
CA ASP A 149 -4.82 -3.96 -12.20
C ASP A 149 -5.16 -4.13 -10.71
N VAL A 150 -4.21 -3.90 -9.80
CA VAL A 150 -4.46 -3.91 -8.35
C VAL A 150 -5.51 -2.86 -7.99
N MET A 151 -5.34 -1.62 -8.43
CA MET A 151 -6.28 -0.55 -8.10
C MET A 151 -7.65 -0.78 -8.73
N ARG A 152 -7.71 -1.33 -9.95
CA ARG A 152 -8.95 -1.75 -10.60
C ARG A 152 -9.68 -2.83 -9.81
N LEU A 153 -8.96 -3.81 -9.27
CA LEU A 153 -9.52 -4.82 -8.38
C LEU A 153 -10.08 -4.18 -7.11
N VAL A 154 -9.33 -3.26 -6.50
CA VAL A 154 -9.76 -2.56 -5.29
C VAL A 154 -11.03 -1.75 -5.55
N LEU A 155 -11.16 -1.09 -6.71
CA LEU A 155 -12.37 -0.34 -7.08
C LEU A 155 -13.66 -1.19 -7.14
N GLN A 156 -13.57 -2.51 -7.10
CA GLN A 156 -14.73 -3.41 -7.00
C GLN A 156 -15.26 -3.56 -5.56
N THR A 157 -14.51 -3.13 -4.54
CA THR A 157 -14.95 -3.11 -3.14
C THR A 157 -15.92 -1.95 -2.86
N ASN A 158 -16.62 -2.00 -1.73
CA ASN A 158 -17.37 -0.87 -1.16
C ASN A 158 -16.68 -0.25 0.07
N HIS A 159 -15.42 -0.63 0.33
CA HIS A 159 -14.64 -0.16 1.46
C HIS A 159 -14.00 1.22 1.17
N ASP A 160 -14.58 2.29 1.74
CA ASP A 160 -14.24 3.68 1.39
C ASP A 160 -12.74 4.01 1.54
N ASN A 161 -12.05 3.58 2.60
CA ASN A 161 -10.61 3.88 2.76
C ASN A 161 -9.76 3.26 1.64
N SER A 162 -10.11 2.04 1.23
CA SER A 162 -9.41 1.32 0.17
C SER A 162 -9.73 1.91 -1.20
N LEU A 163 -10.97 2.35 -1.41
CA LEU A 163 -11.36 3.10 -2.59
C LEU A 163 -10.56 4.40 -2.70
N VAL A 164 -10.45 5.19 -1.63
CA VAL A 164 -9.66 6.43 -1.62
C VAL A 164 -8.21 6.15 -1.99
N SER A 165 -7.59 5.13 -1.37
CA SER A 165 -6.21 4.72 -1.66
C SER A 165 -6.02 4.39 -3.15
N ALA A 166 -6.87 3.53 -3.72
CA ALA A 166 -6.78 3.16 -5.13
C ALA A 166 -7.07 4.34 -6.08
N ILE A 167 -8.03 5.20 -5.74
CA ILE A 167 -8.32 6.43 -6.50
C ILE A 167 -7.11 7.38 -6.48
N HIS A 168 -6.47 7.52 -5.32
CA HIS A 168 -5.29 8.36 -5.14
C HIS A 168 -4.15 7.88 -6.05
N GLY A 169 -3.83 6.58 -6.02
CA GLY A 169 -2.80 5.99 -6.89
C GLY A 169 -3.11 6.14 -8.39
N LEU A 170 -4.37 5.92 -8.79
CA LEU A 170 -4.80 6.17 -10.18
C LEU A 170 -4.64 7.65 -10.56
N GLY A 171 -4.87 8.57 -9.62
CA GLY A 171 -4.67 9.99 -9.81
C GLY A 171 -3.21 10.37 -10.07
N HIS A 172 -2.25 9.78 -9.37
CA HIS A 172 -0.81 9.99 -9.63
C HIS A 172 -0.44 9.69 -11.10
N TRP A 173 -1.02 8.64 -11.68
CA TRP A 173 -0.77 8.24 -13.06
C TRP A 173 -1.67 8.89 -14.10
N ALA A 174 -2.74 9.59 -13.72
CA ALA A 174 -3.66 10.22 -14.65
C ALA A 174 -3.00 11.16 -15.69
N PRO A 175 -1.95 11.95 -15.34
CA PRO A 175 -1.28 12.81 -16.32
C PRO A 175 -0.51 12.07 -17.42
N THR A 176 -0.07 10.83 -17.18
CA THR A 176 0.89 10.12 -18.06
C THR A 176 0.40 8.75 -18.53
N VAL A 177 -0.62 8.17 -17.90
CA VAL A 177 -1.17 6.84 -18.20
C VAL A 177 -2.66 6.97 -18.52
N PRO A 178 -3.05 6.99 -19.82
CA PRO A 178 -4.45 7.15 -20.22
C PRO A 178 -5.40 6.11 -19.63
N GLU A 179 -4.91 4.88 -19.40
CA GLU A 179 -5.68 3.81 -18.79
C GLU A 179 -6.14 4.13 -17.37
N ALA A 180 -5.32 4.83 -16.57
CA ALA A 180 -5.69 5.24 -15.21
C ALA A 180 -6.94 6.15 -15.23
N VAL A 181 -6.97 7.11 -16.17
CA VAL A 181 -8.13 7.99 -16.40
C VAL A 181 -9.35 7.20 -16.86
N SER A 182 -9.17 6.24 -17.78
CA SER A 182 -10.27 5.39 -18.26
C SER A 182 -10.88 4.55 -17.13
N VAL A 183 -10.05 3.97 -16.26
CA VAL A 183 -10.52 3.21 -15.08
C VAL A 183 -11.34 4.11 -14.14
N LEU A 184 -10.82 5.29 -13.79
CA LEU A 184 -11.54 6.24 -12.92
C LEU A 184 -12.87 6.71 -13.54
N LYS A 185 -12.87 7.08 -14.83
CA LYS A 185 -14.09 7.51 -15.54
C LYS A 185 -15.13 6.40 -15.60
N HIS A 186 -14.72 5.16 -15.86
CA HIS A 186 -15.62 4.02 -15.86
C HIS A 186 -16.23 3.80 -14.47
N TRP A 187 -15.41 3.80 -13.42
CA TRP A 187 -15.90 3.64 -12.05
C TRP A 187 -16.87 4.77 -11.65
N CYS A 188 -16.61 6.02 -12.07
CA CYS A 188 -17.49 7.16 -11.80
C CYS A 188 -18.90 7.04 -12.41
N GLN A 189 -19.10 6.21 -13.44
CA GLN A 189 -20.42 5.97 -14.03
C GLN A 189 -21.29 5.11 -13.12
N LYS A 190 -20.68 4.18 -12.38
CA LYS A 190 -21.37 3.29 -11.44
C LYS A 190 -20.48 3.02 -10.22
N PRO A 191 -20.34 4.00 -9.31
CA PRO A 191 -19.52 3.84 -8.11
C PRO A 191 -20.00 2.69 -7.24
N THR A 192 -19.08 2.00 -6.59
CA THR A 192 -19.36 0.90 -5.65
C THR A 192 -19.70 1.39 -4.23
N THR A 193 -19.58 2.69 -3.98
CA THR A 193 -19.95 3.36 -2.72
C THR A 193 -20.97 4.48 -2.96
N GLN A 194 -21.74 4.82 -1.92
CA GLN A 194 -22.62 5.99 -1.91
C GLN A 194 -21.94 7.23 -1.29
N ASN A 195 -20.71 7.10 -0.78
CA ASN A 195 -19.96 8.18 -0.14
C ASN A 195 -19.59 9.26 -1.15
N GLN A 196 -20.20 10.44 -1.01
CA GLN A 196 -20.02 11.54 -1.95
C GLN A 196 -18.59 12.13 -1.92
N SER A 197 -17.90 12.11 -0.77
CA SER A 197 -16.52 12.57 -0.68
C SER A 197 -15.60 11.70 -1.56
N VAL A 198 -15.79 10.37 -1.53
CA VAL A 198 -15.02 9.42 -2.36
C VAL A 198 -15.35 9.61 -3.84
N VAL A 199 -16.63 9.76 -4.19
CA VAL A 199 -17.04 9.97 -5.60
C VAL A 199 -16.51 11.29 -6.16
N GLN A 200 -16.52 12.37 -5.37
CA GLN A 200 -15.96 13.66 -5.79
C GLN A 200 -14.44 13.57 -5.96
N TYR A 201 -13.76 12.87 -5.04
CA TYR A 201 -12.33 12.62 -5.13
C TYR A 201 -11.95 11.85 -6.40
N ALA A 202 -12.70 10.80 -6.74
CA ALA A 202 -12.50 10.05 -7.99
C ALA A 202 -12.60 10.94 -9.24
N ARG A 203 -13.58 11.86 -9.26
CA ARG A 203 -13.75 12.80 -10.38
C ARG A 203 -12.55 13.74 -10.49
N ALA A 204 -12.05 14.29 -9.38
CA ALA A 204 -10.86 15.13 -9.36
C ALA A 204 -9.62 14.36 -9.84
N ALA A 205 -9.42 13.15 -9.35
CA ALA A 205 -8.31 12.28 -9.72
C ALA A 205 -8.23 11.98 -11.23
N THR A 206 -9.34 12.03 -11.98
CA THR A 206 -9.31 11.87 -13.46
C THR A 206 -8.45 12.91 -14.19
N SER A 207 -8.13 14.01 -13.53
CA SER A 207 -7.28 15.10 -14.03
C SER A 207 -5.93 15.19 -13.32
N GLY A 208 -5.59 14.19 -12.50
CA GLY A 208 -4.39 14.19 -11.66
C GLY A 208 -4.50 15.07 -10.41
N MET A 209 -5.68 15.66 -10.13
CA MET A 209 -5.90 16.42 -8.90
C MET A 209 -6.16 15.46 -7.74
N ILE A 210 -5.13 15.25 -6.94
CA ILE A 210 -5.11 14.49 -5.68
C ILE A 210 -4.60 15.38 -4.55
N GLN A 211 -4.85 14.99 -3.31
CA GLN A 211 -4.56 15.77 -2.09
C GLN A 211 -3.33 15.25 -1.37
#